data_AF-A0A7Y2ZIW1-F1
#
_entry.id   AF-A0A7Y2ZIW1-F1
#
_cell.length_a   1.000
_cell.length_b   1.000
_cell.length_c   1.000
_cell.angle_alpha   90.00
_cell.angle_beta   90.00
_cell.angle_gamma   90.00
#
_symmetry.space_group_name_H-M   'P 1'
#
loop_
_entity.id
_entity.type
_entity.pdbx_description
1 polymer ?
#
loop_
_entity_poly.entity_id
_entity_poly.type
_entity_poly.pdbx_seq_one_letter_code
_entity_poly.pdbx_strand_id
1 'polypeptide(L)'
;VYGADAPELTALAMEVPGGDERIHPRLPARWAEVTWAVRFEMARTVEDVLSRRTRSLLLDAAASVEVAEAVARRMADELGRTDDWVAAQVEEYGQLAAGYLPGGAAG
;
A
#
# COMPACT_ATOMS: atom_id res chain seq x y z
N VAL A 1 -16.64 -0.50 5.08
CA VAL A 1 -16.12 0.57 4.23
C VAL A 1 -16.22 1.82 5.07
N TYR A 2 -15.12 2.32 5.62
CA TYR A 2 -15.10 3.71 6.07
C TYR A 2 -15.43 4.52 4.81
N GLY A 3 -16.51 5.29 4.84
CA GLY A 3 -16.91 6.06 3.67
C GLY A 3 -15.72 6.88 3.20
N ALA A 4 -15.38 6.76 1.92
CA ALA A 4 -14.35 7.57 1.28
C ALA A 4 -14.61 9.09 1.39
N ASP A 5 -15.74 9.47 2.01
CA ASP A 5 -16.21 10.82 2.28
C ASP A 5 -15.90 11.29 3.73
N ALA A 6 -15.10 10.57 4.51
CA ALA A 6 -14.63 11.10 5.80
C ALA A 6 -13.87 12.41 5.53
N PRO A 7 -14.33 13.56 6.06
CA PRO A 7 -13.73 14.88 5.77
C PRO A 7 -12.21 14.91 5.94
N GLU A 8 -11.68 14.12 6.87
CA GLU A 8 -10.26 13.97 7.17
C GLU A 8 -9.48 13.26 6.05
N LEU A 9 -10.07 12.25 5.39
CA LEU A 9 -9.42 11.57 4.26
C LEU A 9 -9.41 12.47 3.01
N THR A 10 -10.50 13.21 2.77
CA THR A 10 -10.57 14.21 1.69
C THR A 10 -9.55 15.33 1.91
N ALA A 11 -9.43 15.82 3.15
CA ALA A 11 -8.41 16.80 3.50
C ALA A 11 -7.00 16.24 3.28
N LEU A 12 -6.74 15.00 3.71
CA LEU A 12 -5.46 14.34 3.49
C LEU A 12 -5.14 14.15 2.00
N ALA A 13 -6.14 13.82 1.17
CA ALA A 13 -5.97 13.68 -0.27
C ALA A 13 -5.53 14.97 -0.97
N MET A 14 -5.93 16.14 -0.43
CA MET A 14 -5.46 17.43 -0.91
C MET A 14 -4.07 17.82 -0.38
N GLU A 15 -3.70 17.33 0.81
CA GLU A 15 -2.39 17.60 1.44
C GLU A 15 -1.27 16.78 0.79
N VAL A 16 -1.55 15.50 0.51
CA VAL A 16 -0.54 14.53 0.07
C VAL A 16 -0.33 14.64 -1.45
N PRO A 17 0.93 14.73 -1.92
CA PRO A 17 1.23 14.72 -3.36
C PRO A 17 0.61 13.52 -4.08
N GLY A 18 -0.22 13.78 -5.10
CA GLY A 18 -0.95 12.74 -5.83
C GLY A 18 -2.00 12.00 -5.00
N GLY A 19 -2.44 12.57 -3.86
CA GLY A 19 -3.29 11.88 -2.88
C GLY A 19 -4.58 11.29 -3.45
N ASP A 20 -5.18 11.96 -4.43
CA ASP A 20 -6.40 11.50 -5.11
C ASP A 20 -6.17 10.45 -6.20
N GLU A 21 -4.92 10.27 -6.63
CA GLU A 21 -4.57 9.32 -7.67
C GLU A 21 -4.57 7.89 -7.12
N ARG A 22 -4.97 6.95 -7.98
CA ARG A 22 -4.87 5.52 -7.66
C ARG A 22 -3.40 5.12 -7.59
N ILE A 23 -3.08 4.24 -6.64
CA ILE A 23 -1.72 3.67 -6.55
C ILE A 23 -1.38 2.84 -7.79
N HIS A 24 -2.41 2.22 -8.40
CA HIS A 24 -2.31 1.46 -9.64
C HIS A 24 -3.61 1.61 -10.46
N PRO A 25 -3.57 1.68 -11.81
CA PRO A 25 -4.79 1.75 -12.63
C PRO A 25 -5.80 0.61 -12.39
N ARG A 26 -5.29 -0.60 -12.09
CA ARG A 26 -6.09 -1.80 -11.78
C ARG A 26 -6.59 -1.88 -10.34
N LEU A 27 -6.14 -1.01 -9.44
CA LEU A 27 -6.52 -1.03 -8.02
C LEU A 27 -7.42 0.17 -7.68
N PRO A 28 -8.40 0.01 -6.77
CA PRO A 28 -9.24 1.13 -6.34
C PRO A 28 -8.53 2.07 -5.38
N ALA A 29 -7.50 1.57 -4.68
CA ALA A 29 -6.81 2.27 -3.61
C ALA A 29 -6.06 3.52 -4.10
N ARG A 30 -6.08 4.58 -3.29
CA ARG A 30 -5.45 5.89 -3.57
C ARG A 30 -4.25 6.15 -2.67
N TRP A 31 -3.39 7.08 -3.07
CA TRP A 31 -2.21 7.45 -2.28
C TRP A 31 -2.58 8.04 -0.90
N ALA A 32 -3.70 8.77 -0.80
CA ALA A 32 -4.20 9.27 0.48
C ALA A 32 -4.52 8.13 1.47
N GLU A 33 -5.06 7.00 0.98
CA GLU A 33 -5.37 5.84 1.82
C GLU A 33 -4.10 5.15 2.34
N VAL A 34 -3.01 5.15 1.57
CA VAL A 34 -1.69 4.67 2.03
C VAL A 34 -1.18 5.52 3.17
N THR A 35 -1.16 6.85 3.00
CA THR A 35 -0.72 7.77 4.07
C THR A 35 -1.64 7.69 5.29
N TRP A 36 -2.96 7.56 5.07
CA TRP A 36 -3.93 7.39 6.15
C TRP A 36 -3.66 6.13 6.97
N ALA A 37 -3.44 5.00 6.29
CA ALA A 37 -3.12 3.73 6.92
C ALA A 37 -1.89 3.84 7.84
N VAL A 38 -0.86 4.58 7.42
CA VAL A 38 0.35 4.80 8.20
C VAL A 38 0.11 5.73 9.39
N ARG A 39 -0.48 6.91 9.15
CA ARG A 39 -0.62 7.98 10.15
C ARG A 39 -1.68 7.67 11.20
N PHE A 40 -2.81 7.07 10.82
CA PHE A 40 -3.99 6.93 11.67
C PHE A 40 -4.36 5.49 12.01
N GLU A 41 -3.98 4.52 11.16
CA GLU A 41 -4.34 3.11 11.37
C GLU A 41 -3.15 2.22 11.75
N MET A 42 -2.02 2.86 12.08
CA MET A 42 -0.80 2.22 12.58
C MET A 42 -0.26 1.11 11.67
N ALA A 43 -0.43 1.23 10.35
CA ALA A 43 0.24 0.36 9.39
C ALA A 43 1.74 0.58 9.46
N ARG A 44 2.52 -0.49 9.69
CA ARG A 44 3.98 -0.43 9.87
C ARG A 44 4.76 -1.24 8.84
N THR A 45 4.08 -1.99 7.99
CA THR A 45 4.67 -2.75 6.89
C THR A 45 3.89 -2.57 5.59
N VAL A 46 4.53 -2.87 4.45
CA VAL A 46 3.86 -2.87 3.14
C VAL A 46 2.71 -3.89 3.11
N GLU A 47 2.86 -5.02 3.78
CA GLU A 47 1.79 -6.02 3.95
C GLU A 47 0.58 -5.43 4.67
N ASP A 48 0.77 -4.65 5.74
CA ASP A 48 -0.35 -4.03 6.47
C ASP A 48 -1.20 -3.18 5.54
N VAL A 49 -0.55 -2.38 4.69
CA VAL A 49 -1.20 -1.49 3.74
C VAL A 49 -1.86 -2.27 2.61
N LEU A 50 -1.11 -3.12 1.91
CA LEU A 50 -1.57 -3.77 0.68
C LEU A 50 -2.47 -4.97 0.93
N SER A 51 -2.29 -5.71 2.02
CA SER A 51 -3.09 -6.91 2.31
C SER A 51 -4.33 -6.59 3.14
N ARG A 52 -4.25 -5.67 4.10
CA ARG A 52 -5.30 -5.47 5.11
C ARG A 52 -6.06 -4.15 4.97
N ARG A 53 -5.38 -3.01 4.82
CA ARG A 53 -6.04 -1.68 4.77
C ARG A 53 -6.68 -1.40 3.42
N THR A 54 -5.91 -1.57 2.34
CA THR A 54 -6.40 -1.38 0.97
C THR A 54 -6.94 -2.67 0.35
N ARG A 55 -6.51 -3.83 0.87
CA ARG A 55 -6.83 -5.16 0.34
C ARG A 55 -6.41 -5.36 -1.12
N SER A 56 -5.48 -4.54 -1.60
CA SER A 56 -4.91 -4.59 -2.94
C SER A 56 -4.36 -5.97 -3.31
N LEU A 57 -3.70 -6.66 -2.36
CA LEU A 57 -3.20 -8.03 -2.57
C LEU A 57 -4.32 -9.01 -2.94
N LEU A 58 -5.47 -8.90 -2.26
CA LEU A 58 -6.61 -9.79 -2.48
C LEU A 58 -7.39 -9.46 -3.75
N LEU A 59 -7.36 -8.19 -4.17
CA LEU A 59 -8.06 -7.71 -5.35
C LEU A 59 -7.27 -8.03 -6.64
N ASP A 60 -5.97 -7.77 -6.63
CA ASP A 60 -5.08 -8.03 -7.76
C ASP A 60 -3.62 -8.14 -7.24
N ALA A 61 -3.19 -9.37 -6.99
CA ALA A 61 -1.88 -9.65 -6.43
C ALA A 61 -0.74 -9.13 -7.31
N ALA A 62 -0.84 -9.27 -8.63
CA ALA A 62 0.16 -8.78 -9.58
C ALA A 62 0.28 -7.25 -9.53
N ALA A 63 -0.85 -6.54 -9.57
CA ALA A 63 -0.85 -5.09 -9.43
C ALA A 63 -0.29 -4.64 -8.08
N SER A 64 -0.57 -5.39 -7.00
CA SER A 64 -0.06 -5.06 -5.68
C SER A 64 1.46 -5.20 -5.58
N VAL A 65 2.06 -6.19 -6.27
CA VAL A 65 3.51 -6.37 -6.34
C VAL A 65 4.15 -5.25 -7.16
N GLU A 66 3.55 -4.88 -8.29
CA GLU A 66 4.01 -3.78 -9.15
C GLU A 66 4.11 -2.43 -8.41
N VAL A 67 3.25 -2.19 -7.41
CA VAL A 67 3.27 -0.95 -6.62
C VAL A 67 3.99 -1.04 -5.28
N ALA A 68 4.51 -2.22 -4.90
CA ALA A 68 5.08 -2.45 -3.58
C ALA A 68 6.20 -1.48 -3.25
N GLU A 69 7.10 -1.20 -4.20
CA GLU A 69 8.21 -0.26 -4.00
C GLU A 69 7.72 1.18 -3.79
N ALA A 70 6.78 1.64 -4.62
CA ALA A 70 6.24 3.00 -4.49
C ALA A 70 5.48 3.19 -3.17
N VAL A 71 4.74 2.16 -2.73
CA VAL A 71 4.09 2.15 -1.41
C VAL A 71 5.13 2.16 -0.29
N ALA A 72 6.17 1.32 -0.37
CA ALA A 72 7.24 1.29 0.61
C ALA A 72 7.94 2.66 0.73
N ARG A 73 8.24 3.33 -0.39
CA ARG A 73 8.84 4.68 -0.39
C ARG A 73 7.95 5.70 0.29
N ARG A 74 6.65 5.73 -0.04
CA ARG A 74 5.68 6.62 0.64
C ARG A 74 5.60 6.32 2.13
N MET A 75 5.58 5.05 2.53
CA MET A 75 5.62 4.69 3.95
C MET A 75 6.92 5.15 4.62
N ALA A 76 8.07 5.06 3.94
CA ALA A 76 9.35 5.47 4.47
C ALA A 76 9.41 6.97 4.74
N ASP A 77 8.86 7.79 3.84
CA ASP A 77 8.75 9.24 4.01
C ASP A 77 7.93 9.60 5.26
N GLU A 78 6.81 8.90 5.47
CA GLU A 78 5.92 9.12 6.62
C GLU A 78 6.51 8.61 7.95
N LEU A 79 7.34 7.56 7.89
CA LEU A 79 7.89 6.88 9.07
C LEU A 79 9.34 7.26 9.40
N GLY A 80 9.98 8.08 8.57
CA GLY A 80 11.42 8.39 8.70
C GLY A 80 12.30 7.16 8.52
N ARG A 81 12.03 6.34 7.50
CA ARG A 81 12.79 5.12 7.20
C ARG A 81 13.76 5.32 6.04
N THR A 82 14.70 4.39 5.91
CA THR A 82 15.78 4.43 4.92
C THR A 82 15.43 3.65 3.65
N ASP A 83 16.22 3.82 2.59
CA ASP A 83 16.12 2.99 1.39
C ASP A 83 16.36 1.50 1.67
N ASP A 84 17.21 1.15 2.65
CA ASP A 84 17.39 -0.24 3.08
C ASP A 84 16.10 -0.84 3.64
N TRP A 85 15.33 -0.04 4.39
CA TRP A 85 14.02 -0.47 4.89
C TRP A 85 13.02 -0.64 3.74
N VAL A 86 13.04 0.25 2.74
CA VAL A 86 12.23 0.11 1.52
C VAL A 86 12.54 -1.21 0.82
N ALA A 87 13.82 -1.50 0.57
CA ALA A 87 14.25 -2.72 -0.09
C ALA A 87 13.82 -3.97 0.69
N ALA A 88 14.02 -3.99 2.02
CA ALA A 88 13.58 -5.09 2.87
C ALA A 88 12.06 -5.30 2.82
N GLN A 89 11.27 -4.23 2.85
CA GLN A 89 9.81 -4.33 2.76
C GLN A 89 9.32 -4.85 1.41
N VAL A 90 9.96 -4.44 0.31
CA VAL A 90 9.61 -4.95 -1.03
C VAL A 90 9.94 -6.43 -1.15
N GLU A 91 11.08 -6.87 -0.63
CA GLU A 91 11.47 -8.28 -0.63
C GLU A 91 10.51 -9.13 0.22
N GLU A 92 10.27 -8.75 1.48
CA GLU A 92 9.37 -9.44 2.40
C GLU A 92 7.96 -9.56 1.81
N TYR A 93 7.43 -8.45 1.28
CA TYR A 93 6.11 -8.43 0.66
C TYR A 93 6.05 -9.28 -0.61
N GLY A 94 7.10 -9.24 -1.46
CA GLY A 94 7.17 -10.04 -2.67
C GLY A 94 7.13 -11.54 -2.41
N GLN A 95 7.84 -12.00 -1.37
CA GLN A 95 7.81 -13.40 -0.92
C GLN A 95 6.41 -13.81 -0.46
N LEU A 96 5.73 -12.95 0.29
CA LEU A 96 4.36 -13.19 0.73
C LEU A 96 3.36 -13.22 -0.45
N ALA A 97 3.47 -12.25 -1.35
CA ALA A 97 2.56 -12.10 -2.49
C ALA A 97 2.70 -13.23 -3.53
N ALA A 98 3.84 -13.92 -3.57
CA ALA A 98 4.06 -15.07 -4.44
C ALA A 98 3.01 -16.18 -4.23
N GLY A 99 2.48 -16.35 -3.00
CA GLY A 99 1.39 -17.30 -2.71
C GLY A 99 0.02 -16.92 -3.27
N TYR A 100 -0.14 -15.68 -3.75
CA TYR A 100 -1.38 -15.14 -4.31
C TYR A 100 -1.36 -15.02 -5.84
N LEU A 101 -0.19 -15.20 -6.47
CA LEU A 101 -0.06 -15.18 -7.92
C LEU A 101 -0.48 -16.53 -8.53
N PRO A 102 -1.14 -16.54 -9.71
CA PRO A 102 -1.45 -17.78 -10.42
C PRO A 102 -0.15 -18.51 -10.77
N GLY A 103 0.16 -19.58 -10.03
CA GLY A 103 1.41 -20.33 -10.14
C GLY A 103 2.25 -20.40 -8.85
N GLY A 104 1.85 -19.71 -7.77
CA GLY A 104 2.39 -19.92 -6.43
C GLY A 104 2.13 -21.34 -5.94
N ALA A 105 3.18 -22.07 -5.63
CA ALA A 105 3.24 -23.52 -5.57
C ALA A 105 2.05 -24.23 -4.90
N ALA A 106 1.44 -25.14 -5.66
CA ALA A 106 1.25 -26.50 -5.17
C ALA A 106 2.65 -27.05 -4.84
N GLY A 107 3.00 -27.07 -3.56
CA GLY A 107 4.24 -27.62 -3.02
C GLY A 107 3.99 -28.08 -1.60
#